data_AF-A0A3A9KMF9-F1
#
_entry.id   AF-A0A3A9KMF9-F1
#
_cell.length_a   1.000
_cell.length_b   1.000
_cell.length_c   1.000
_cell.angle_alpha   90.00
_cell.angle_beta   90.00
_cell.angle_gamma   90.00
#
_symmetry.space_group_name_H-M   'P 1'
#
loop_
_entity.id
_entity.type
_entity.pdbx_description
1 polymer ?
#
loop_
_entity_poly.entity_id
_entity_poly.type
_entity_poly.pdbx_seq_one_letter_code
_entity_poly.pdbx_strand_id
1 'polypeptide(L)'
;MSGTYTKQDIVKKARELAAMMAETEEVDFFKRAESQINDHLRVQEIIGKIKALQKEAVNLKHYQKTEALKATDAKIDALQDELEGIPLVEEFKQSQTEVNELMQLVSNTISNTVTTKIIESTGGDLLQGTTNKNPLKSGGC
;
A
#
# COMPACT_ATOMS: atom_id res chain seq x y z
N MET A 1 18.79 22.88 -22.35
CA MET A 1 19.32 21.49 -22.33
C MET A 1 18.13 20.55 -22.46
N SER A 2 17.90 19.97 -23.63
CA SER A 2 16.72 19.11 -23.90
C SER A 2 17.20 17.70 -24.19
N GLY A 3 17.53 16.95 -23.12
CA GLY A 3 17.70 15.51 -23.18
C GLY A 3 16.42 14.87 -22.66
N THR A 4 15.79 14.00 -23.46
CA THR A 4 14.69 13.15 -22.99
C THR A 4 15.21 12.21 -21.90
N TYR A 5 14.52 12.15 -20.76
CA TYR A 5 14.86 11.21 -19.69
C TYR A 5 14.62 9.77 -20.16
N THR A 6 15.53 8.86 -19.84
CA THR A 6 15.34 7.43 -20.07
C THR A 6 14.51 6.80 -18.94
N LYS A 7 13.96 5.61 -19.17
CA LYS A 7 13.31 4.83 -18.10
C LYS A 7 14.26 4.55 -16.93
N GLN A 8 15.56 4.37 -17.20
CA GLN A 8 16.56 4.16 -16.16
C GLN A 8 16.75 5.39 -15.27
N ASP A 9 16.73 6.59 -15.85
CA ASP A 9 16.84 7.85 -15.09
C ASP A 9 15.64 8.03 -14.15
N ILE A 10 14.43 7.70 -14.62
CA ILE A 10 13.20 7.74 -13.81
C ILE A 10 13.28 6.74 -12.66
N VAL A 11 13.70 5.49 -12.93
CA VAL A 11 13.86 4.47 -11.88
C VAL A 11 14.92 4.87 -10.86
N LYS A 12 16.01 5.49 -11.29
CA LYS A 12 17.03 6.01 -10.37
C LYS A 12 16.43 7.07 -9.44
N LYS A 13 15.67 8.02 -9.97
CA LYS A 13 14.99 9.04 -9.16
C LYS A 13 13.91 8.47 -8.24
N ALA A 14 13.19 7.44 -8.69
CA ALA A 14 12.23 6.74 -7.84
C ALA A 14 12.92 6.03 -6.66
N ARG A 15 14.12 5.47 -6.85
CA ARG A 15 14.91 4.89 -5.75
C ARG A 15 15.41 5.94 -4.76
N GLU A 16 15.86 7.09 -5.25
CA GLU A 16 16.23 8.23 -4.39
C GLU A 16 15.03 8.70 -3.56
N LEU A 17 13.85 8.80 -4.18
CA LEU A 17 12.61 9.12 -3.47
C LEU A 17 12.23 8.06 -2.42
N ALA A 18 12.32 6.77 -2.77
CA ALA A 18 12.05 5.69 -1.83
C ALA A 18 13.01 5.71 -0.63
N ALA A 19 14.27 6.06 -0.83
CA ALA A 19 15.23 6.22 0.27
C ALA A 19 14.82 7.36 1.21
N MET A 20 14.40 8.52 0.67
CA MET A 20 13.89 9.63 1.48
C MET A 20 12.62 9.23 2.25
N MET A 21 11.70 8.51 1.62
CA MET A 21 10.49 8.00 2.28
C MET A 21 10.82 7.03 3.41
N ALA A 22 11.88 6.23 3.28
CA ALA A 22 12.30 5.28 4.32
C ALA A 22 12.86 5.94 5.59
N GLU A 23 13.16 7.25 5.52
CA GLU A 23 13.70 8.09 6.58
C GLU A 23 12.64 9.06 7.15
N THR A 24 11.34 8.82 6.92
CA THR A 24 10.26 9.62 7.50
C THR A 24 9.77 9.08 8.85
N GLU A 25 9.08 9.94 9.61
CA GLU A 25 8.54 9.59 10.93
C GLU A 25 7.55 8.44 10.88
N GLU A 26 6.72 8.35 9.83
CA GLU A 26 5.74 7.28 9.63
C GLU A 26 6.45 5.92 9.46
N VAL A 27 7.54 5.89 8.69
CA VAL A 27 8.32 4.67 8.50
C VAL A 27 9.11 4.31 9.76
N ASP A 28 9.62 5.28 10.50
CA ASP A 28 10.28 5.01 11.77
C ASP A 28 9.31 4.54 12.86
N PHE A 29 8.08 5.04 12.87
CA PHE A 29 7.00 4.52 13.71
C PHE A 29 6.66 3.08 13.36
N PHE A 30 6.52 2.77 12.07
CA PHE A 30 6.33 1.39 11.59
C PHE A 30 7.45 0.45 12.04
N LYS A 31 8.73 0.83 11.90
CA LYS A 31 9.86 0.01 12.36
C LYS A 31 9.81 -0.28 13.86
N ARG A 32 9.46 0.72 14.68
CA ARG A 32 9.35 0.55 16.14
C ARG A 32 8.19 -0.37 16.51
N ALA A 33 7.02 -0.20 15.91
CA ALA A 33 5.87 -1.06 16.14
C ALA A 33 6.14 -2.50 15.68
N GLU A 34 6.81 -2.67 14.53
CA GLU A 34 7.24 -3.98 14.01
C GLU A 34 8.18 -4.70 14.98
N SER A 35 9.20 -4.00 15.51
CA SER A 35 10.13 -4.59 16.48
C SER A 35 9.40 -5.09 17.73
N GLN A 36 8.51 -4.27 18.28
CA GLN A 36 7.73 -4.64 19.46
C GLN A 36 6.87 -5.89 19.20
N ILE A 37 6.20 -5.95 18.04
CA ILE A 37 5.40 -7.11 17.63
C ILE A 37 6.25 -8.38 17.50
N ASN A 38 7.45 -8.25 16.94
CA ASN A 38 8.37 -9.37 16.75
C ASN A 38 8.87 -9.93 18.09
N ASP A 39 9.08 -9.07 19.08
CA ASP A 39 9.53 -9.47 20.41
C ASP A 39 8.38 -9.97 21.32
N HIS A 40 7.13 -9.73 20.94
CA HIS A 40 5.97 -10.09 21.77
C HIS A 40 5.60 -11.57 21.64
N LEU A 41 6.03 -12.39 22.62
CA LEU A 41 5.84 -13.86 22.62
C LEU A 41 4.41 -14.31 22.29
N ARG A 42 3.38 -13.74 22.91
CA ARG A 42 1.98 -14.15 22.66
C ARG A 42 1.56 -13.91 21.20
N VAL A 43 2.00 -12.81 20.61
CA VAL A 43 1.68 -12.47 19.21
C VAL A 43 2.34 -13.51 18.29
N GLN A 44 3.61 -13.82 18.54
CA GLN A 44 4.32 -14.84 17.77
C GLN A 44 3.71 -16.24 17.91
N GLU A 45 3.23 -16.62 19.10
CA GLU A 45 2.51 -17.87 19.32
C GLU A 45 1.21 -17.94 18.49
N ILE A 46 0.40 -16.87 18.51
CA ILE A 46 -0.86 -16.79 17.77
C ILE A 46 -0.58 -16.85 16.26
N ILE A 47 0.38 -16.07 15.76
CA ILE A 47 0.81 -16.08 14.35
C ILE A 47 1.27 -17.49 13.94
N GLY A 48 2.03 -18.17 14.79
CA GLY A 48 2.47 -19.54 14.56
C GLY A 48 1.30 -20.52 14.39
N LYS A 49 0.29 -20.43 15.27
CA LYS A 49 -0.93 -21.24 15.20
C LYS A 49 -1.74 -20.93 13.93
N ILE A 50 -1.91 -19.66 13.59
CA ILE A 50 -2.60 -19.23 12.36
C ILE A 50 -1.92 -19.83 11.14
N LYS A 51 -0.59 -19.72 11.03
CA LYS A 51 0.17 -20.29 9.89
C LYS A 51 0.00 -21.80 9.77
N ALA A 52 -0.02 -22.52 10.90
CA ALA A 52 -0.25 -23.97 10.91
C ALA A 52 -1.66 -24.31 10.40
N LEU A 53 -2.68 -23.60 10.87
CA LEU A 53 -4.07 -23.79 10.44
C LEU A 53 -4.28 -23.39 8.98
N GLN A 54 -3.63 -22.33 8.48
CA GLN A 54 -3.68 -21.96 7.07
C GLN A 54 -3.10 -23.06 6.17
N LYS A 55 -2.00 -23.69 6.60
CA LYS A 55 -1.43 -24.84 5.89
C LYS A 55 -2.39 -26.03 5.88
N GLU A 56 -3.05 -26.30 7.00
CA GLU A 56 -4.09 -27.31 7.10
C GLU A 56 -5.27 -26.99 6.19
N ALA A 57 -5.76 -25.75 6.18
CA ALA A 57 -6.86 -25.28 5.33
C ALA A 57 -6.54 -25.47 3.84
N VAL A 58 -5.32 -25.15 3.39
CA VAL A 58 -4.88 -25.40 2.01
C VAL A 58 -4.95 -26.89 1.67
N ASN A 59 -4.54 -27.77 2.58
CA ASN A 59 -4.63 -29.22 2.41
C ASN A 59 -6.10 -29.71 2.37
N LEU A 60 -6.95 -29.23 3.27
CA LEU A 60 -8.37 -29.58 3.31
C LEU A 60 -9.10 -29.13 2.04
N LYS A 61 -8.77 -27.93 1.54
CA LYS A 61 -9.29 -27.39 0.29
C LYS A 61 -8.87 -28.25 -0.90
N HIS A 62 -7.61 -28.69 -0.95
CA HIS A 62 -7.13 -29.59 -2.01
C HIS A 62 -7.92 -30.91 -2.06
N TYR A 63 -8.24 -31.48 -0.90
CA TYR A 63 -9.04 -32.70 -0.77
C TYR A 63 -10.55 -32.48 -0.70
N GLN A 64 -11.04 -31.25 -0.94
CA GLN A 64 -12.47 -30.90 -0.95
C GLN A 64 -13.21 -31.25 0.35
N LYS A 65 -12.52 -31.23 1.50
CA LYS A 65 -13.09 -31.52 2.82
C LYS A 65 -13.77 -30.26 3.40
N THR A 66 -14.92 -29.89 2.85
CA THR A 66 -15.61 -28.62 3.11
C THR A 66 -15.96 -28.37 4.59
N GLU A 67 -16.49 -29.37 5.30
CA GLU A 67 -16.86 -29.21 6.73
C GLU A 67 -15.63 -28.99 7.62
N ALA A 68 -14.57 -29.76 7.39
CA ALA A 68 -13.31 -29.60 8.13
C ALA A 68 -12.62 -28.26 7.80
N LEU A 69 -12.71 -27.82 6.54
CA LEU A 69 -12.20 -26.52 6.12
C LEU A 69 -12.91 -25.39 6.87
N LYS A 70 -14.25 -25.41 6.92
CA LYS A 70 -15.04 -24.42 7.65
C LYS A 70 -14.69 -24.36 9.14
N ALA A 71 -14.49 -25.52 9.77
CA ALA A 71 -14.07 -25.58 11.17
C ALA A 71 -12.65 -25.05 11.38
N THR A 72 -11.77 -25.19 10.38
CA THR A 72 -10.39 -24.65 10.42
C THR A 72 -10.41 -23.14 10.24
N ASP A 73 -11.20 -22.63 9.29
CA ASP A 73 -11.37 -21.20 9.06
C ASP A 73 -11.93 -20.51 10.32
N ALA A 74 -12.95 -21.08 10.97
CA ALA A 74 -13.49 -20.53 12.21
C ALA A 74 -12.45 -20.46 13.36
N LYS A 75 -11.48 -21.39 13.40
CA LYS A 75 -10.37 -21.32 14.37
C LYS A 75 -9.37 -20.24 14.00
N ILE A 76 -9.13 -20.03 12.71
CA ILE A 76 -8.28 -18.94 12.22
C ILE A 76 -8.92 -17.61 12.60
N ASP A 77 -10.22 -17.44 12.35
CA ASP A 77 -10.96 -16.23 12.67
C ASP A 77 -10.89 -15.92 14.17
N ALA A 78 -11.14 -16.91 15.04
CA ALA A 78 -11.03 -16.73 16.49
C ALA A 78 -9.62 -16.32 16.95
N LEU A 79 -8.56 -16.84 16.31
CA LEU A 79 -7.19 -16.44 16.59
C LEU A 79 -6.85 -15.06 16.05
N GLN A 80 -7.46 -14.66 14.93
CA GLN A 80 -7.35 -13.29 14.41
C GLN A 80 -8.00 -12.31 15.37
N ASP A 81 -9.22 -12.58 15.82
CA ASP A 81 -9.91 -11.75 16.82
C ASP A 81 -9.08 -11.61 18.11
N GLU A 82 -8.46 -12.70 18.57
CA GLU A 82 -7.54 -12.66 19.72
C GLU A 82 -6.32 -11.76 19.44
N LEU A 83 -5.74 -11.86 18.24
CA LEU A 83 -4.59 -11.05 17.83
C LEU A 83 -4.97 -9.57 17.77
N GLU A 84 -6.15 -9.25 17.24
CA GLU A 84 -6.66 -7.89 17.13
C GLU A 84 -6.94 -7.25 18.49
N GLY A 85 -7.31 -8.05 19.50
CA GLY A 85 -7.49 -7.56 20.87
C GLY A 85 -6.20 -7.17 21.60
N ILE A 86 -5.03 -7.39 21.01
CA ILE A 86 -3.74 -7.01 21.60
C ILE A 86 -3.43 -5.55 21.22
N PRO A 87 -3.28 -4.61 22.18
CA PRO A 87 -3.08 -3.19 21.89
C PRO A 87 -1.89 -2.90 20.96
N LEU A 88 -0.82 -3.69 21.10
CA LEU A 88 0.36 -3.57 20.26
C LEU A 88 0.08 -3.89 18.77
N VAL A 89 -0.86 -4.80 18.50
CA VAL A 89 -1.28 -5.14 17.14
C VAL A 89 -2.08 -4.00 16.52
N GLU A 90 -2.90 -3.31 17.31
CA GLU A 90 -3.59 -2.10 16.86
C GLU A 90 -2.59 -1.00 16.48
N GLU A 91 -1.58 -0.75 17.33
CA GLU A 91 -0.51 0.22 17.06
C GLU A 91 0.25 -0.14 15.77
N PHE A 92 0.57 -1.42 15.57
CA PHE A 92 1.20 -1.88 14.34
C PHE A 92 0.30 -1.72 13.10
N LYS A 93 -1.00 -1.99 13.20
CA LYS A 93 -1.97 -1.73 12.12
C LYS A 93 -2.08 -0.24 11.79
N GLN A 94 -2.07 0.63 12.80
CA GLN A 94 -2.06 2.07 12.59
C GLN A 94 -0.79 2.50 11.84
N SER A 95 0.39 2.03 12.28
CA SER A 95 1.65 2.37 11.61
C SER A 95 1.69 1.93 10.14
N GLN A 96 1.09 0.78 9.81
CA GLN A 96 0.92 0.33 8.43
C GLN A 96 0.01 1.26 7.62
N THR A 97 -1.05 1.77 8.23
CA THR A 97 -1.99 2.70 7.59
C THR A 97 -1.28 4.01 7.25
N GLU A 98 -0.51 4.56 8.18
CA GLU A 98 0.25 5.80 7.98
C GLU A 98 1.29 5.67 6.84
N VAL A 99 2.05 4.57 6.81
CA VAL A 99 2.99 4.31 5.70
C VAL A 99 2.26 4.16 4.37
N ASN A 100 1.10 3.50 4.35
CA ASN A 100 0.29 3.37 3.13
C ASN A 100 -0.25 4.72 2.65
N GLU A 101 -0.70 5.58 3.56
CA GLU A 101 -1.15 6.93 3.24
C GLU A 101 -0.02 7.77 2.64
N LEU A 102 1.19 7.68 3.20
CA LEU A 102 2.39 8.32 2.63
C LEU A 102 2.66 7.84 1.21
N MET A 103 2.60 6.52 0.96
CA MET A 103 2.77 5.96 -0.38
C MET A 103 1.68 6.44 -1.37
N GLN A 104 0.43 6.49 -0.92
CA GLN A 104 -0.69 6.97 -1.74
C GLN A 104 -0.55 8.46 -2.06
N LEU A 105 -0.15 9.28 -1.09
CA LEU A 105 0.10 10.71 -1.30
C LEU A 105 1.15 10.93 -2.38
N VAL A 106 2.27 10.22 -2.32
CA VAL A 106 3.36 10.31 -3.31
C VAL A 106 2.87 9.87 -4.68
N SER A 107 2.19 8.72 -4.78
CA SER A 107 1.65 8.20 -6.04
C SER A 107 0.67 9.18 -6.69
N ASN A 108 -0.28 9.71 -5.90
CA ASN A 108 -1.26 10.68 -6.37
C ASN A 108 -0.58 11.98 -6.83
N THR A 109 0.42 12.46 -6.09
CA THR A 109 1.18 13.66 -6.43
C THR A 109 1.90 13.49 -7.76
N ILE A 110 2.56 12.34 -7.98
CA ILE A 110 3.23 12.03 -9.24
C ILE A 110 2.22 11.96 -10.39
N SER A 111 1.12 11.22 -10.21
CA SER A 111 0.07 11.05 -11.24
C SER A 111 -0.54 12.39 -11.67
N ASN A 112 -0.90 13.23 -10.70
CA ASN A 112 -1.47 14.56 -10.95
C ASN A 112 -0.46 15.49 -11.63
N THR A 113 0.80 15.45 -11.22
CA THR A 113 1.87 16.26 -11.82
C THR A 113 2.14 15.86 -13.27
N VAL A 114 2.21 14.55 -13.54
CA VAL A 114 2.39 14.03 -14.91
C VAL A 114 1.22 14.44 -15.79
N THR A 115 -0.02 14.27 -15.30
CA THR A 115 -1.23 14.67 -16.02
C THR A 115 -1.22 16.17 -16.33
N THR A 116 -0.90 17.01 -15.35
CA THR A 116 -0.77 18.47 -15.50
C THR A 116 0.26 18.82 -16.57
N LYS A 117 1.47 18.22 -16.52
CA LYS A 117 2.53 18.48 -17.50
C LYS A 117 2.15 18.05 -18.91
N ILE A 118 1.42 16.95 -19.06
CA ILE A 118 0.90 16.51 -20.36
C ILE A 118 -0.09 17.54 -20.90
N ILE A 119 -1.07 17.98 -20.09
CA ILE A 119 -2.06 18.99 -20.49
C ILE A 119 -1.39 20.31 -20.90
N GLU A 120 -0.43 20.80 -20.11
CA GLU A 120 0.34 22.01 -20.41
C GLU A 120 1.11 21.87 -21.75
N SER A 121 1.80 20.73 -21.94
CA SER A 121 2.62 20.50 -23.14
C SER A 121 1.79 20.32 -24.42
N THR A 122 0.54 19.88 -24.29
CA THR A 122 -0.40 19.66 -25.40
C THR A 122 -1.29 20.88 -25.67
N GLY A 123 -1.21 21.92 -24.82
CA GLY A 123 -2.02 23.14 -24.94
C GLY A 123 -3.49 22.95 -24.57
N GLY A 124 -3.77 21.96 -23.74
CA GLY A 124 -5.10 21.61 -23.25
C GLY A 124 -5.61 22.52 -22.12
N ASP A 125 -6.74 22.15 -21.52
CA ASP A 125 -7.40 22.91 -20.45
C ASP A 125 -7.26 22.16 -19.11
N LEU A 126 -6.51 22.74 -18.17
CA LEU A 126 -6.27 22.19 -16.84
C LEU A 126 -7.54 22.05 -16.00
N LEU A 127 -8.52 22.95 -16.18
CA LEU A 127 -9.78 22.91 -15.43
C LEU A 127 -10.72 21.82 -15.95
N GLN A 128 -10.53 21.38 -17.20
CA GLN A 128 -11.35 20.34 -17.84
C GLN A 128 -10.63 18.98 -17.89
N GLY A 129 -9.34 18.91 -17.54
CA GLY A 129 -8.54 17.69 -17.64
C GLY A 129 -8.32 17.20 -19.07
N THR A 130 -8.49 18.07 -20.08
CA THR A 130 -8.40 17.69 -21.49
C THR A 130 -7.06 18.07 -22.08
N THR A 131 -6.40 17.16 -22.79
CA THR A 131 -5.14 17.42 -23.50
C THR A 131 -5.32 18.16 -24.83
N ASN A 132 -6.56 18.29 -25.30
CA ASN A 132 -6.87 18.94 -26.57
C ASN A 132 -7.52 20.30 -26.30
N LYS A 133 -7.22 21.30 -27.14
CA LYS A 133 -7.98 22.56 -27.15
C LYS A 133 -9.42 22.27 -27.53
N ASN A 134 -10.38 22.78 -26.77
CA ASN A 134 -11.78 22.69 -27.14
C ASN A 134 -12.03 23.57 -28.38
N PRO A 135 -12.35 23.00 -29.55
CA PRO A 135 -12.56 23.76 -30.78
C PRO A 135 -13.82 24.64 -30.73
N LEU A 136 -14.71 24.46 -29.75
CA LEU A 136 -15.93 25.24 -29.56
C LEU A 136 -15.77 26.42 -28.59
N LYS A 137 -14.62 26.56 -27.91
CA LYS A 137 -14.31 27.69 -27.00
C LYS A 137 -13.40 28.76 -27.63
N SER A 138 -13.06 28.68 -28.91
CA SER A 138 -12.16 29.64 -29.57
C SER A 138 -12.86 30.92 -30.09
N GLY A 139 -13.83 31.45 -29.35
CA GLY A 139 -14.59 32.64 -29.78
C GLY A 139 -15.46 33.22 -28.68
N GLY A 140 -14.84 33.87 -27.69
CA GLY A 140 -15.49 34.94 -26.95
C GLY A 140 -15.28 36.24 -27.73
N CYS A 141 -16.37 37.01 -27.90
CA CYS A 141 -16.47 38.24 -28.68
C CYS A 141 -15.31 39.24 -28.54
#